data_AF-A0A4Q3J8Y6-F1
#
_entry.id   AF-A0A4Q3J8Y6-F1
#
_cell.length_a   1.000
_cell.length_b   1.000
_cell.length_c   1.000
_cell.angle_alpha   90.00
_cell.angle_beta   90.00
_cell.angle_gamma   90.00
#
_symmetry.space_group_name_H-M   'P 1'
#
loop_
_entity.id
_entity.type
_entity.pdbx_description
1 polymer ?
#
loop_
_entity_poly.entity_id
_entity_poly.type
_entity_poly.pdbx_seq_one_letter_code
_entity_poly.pdbx_strand_id
1 'polypeptide(L)'
;MVGNLLERVLPALILVIAAVGAPVMILSAEGLPRLRSLERELAQVQRENGDQRRTIEQLRRGVQSLKDNPDSVERIARDELGLVRRNEVVFQFPPSRGP
;
A
#
# COMPACT_ATOMS: atom_id res chain seq x y z
N MET A 1 -49.95 -14.56 -49.64
CA MET A 1 -50.25 -14.46 -48.18
C MET A 1 -49.05 -14.69 -47.28
N VAL A 2 -47.99 -15.39 -47.72
CA VAL A 2 -46.80 -15.72 -46.90
C VAL A 2 -45.83 -14.54 -46.71
N GLY A 3 -45.73 -13.62 -47.68
CA GLY A 3 -44.79 -12.47 -47.63
C GLY A 3 -45.02 -11.53 -46.45
N ASN A 4 -46.28 -11.16 -46.16
CA ASN A 4 -46.61 -10.25 -45.04
C ASN A 4 -46.33 -10.86 -43.67
N LEU A 5 -46.42 -12.19 -43.54
CA LEU A 5 -46.11 -12.87 -42.27
C LEU A 5 -44.60 -12.84 -42.04
N LEU A 6 -43.80 -13.07 -43.08
CA LEU A 6 -42.34 -13.01 -42.98
C LEU A 6 -41.85 -11.59 -42.66
N GLU A 7 -42.38 -10.56 -43.34
CA GLU A 7 -42.04 -9.15 -43.07
C GLU A 7 -42.38 -8.68 -41.65
N ARG A 8 -43.40 -9.27 -41.01
CA ARG A 8 -43.81 -8.90 -39.65
C ARG A 8 -43.12 -9.74 -38.57
N VAL A 9 -42.88 -11.02 -38.85
CA VAL A 9 -42.25 -11.94 -37.90
C VAL A 9 -40.76 -11.64 -37.77
N LEU A 10 -40.07 -11.26 -38.85
CA LEU A 10 -38.63 -10.95 -38.83
C LEU A 10 -38.25 -9.85 -37.83
N PRO A 11 -38.83 -8.64 -37.88
CA PRO A 11 -38.51 -7.59 -36.92
C PRO A 11 -38.95 -7.96 -35.51
N ALA A 12 -40.07 -8.66 -35.33
CA ALA A 12 -40.53 -9.12 -34.02
C ALA A 12 -39.53 -10.11 -33.39
N LEU A 13 -38.98 -11.04 -34.18
CA LEU A 13 -37.99 -12.00 -33.72
C LEU A 13 -36.67 -11.32 -33.34
N ILE A 14 -36.21 -10.35 -34.14
CA ILE A 14 -35.06 -9.51 -33.81
C ILE A 14 -35.30 -8.73 -32.51
N LEU A 15 -36.49 -8.16 -32.32
CA LEU A 15 -36.87 -7.42 -31.12
C LEU A 15 -36.86 -8.31 -29.88
N VAL A 16 -37.38 -9.53 -29.98
CA VAL A 16 -37.37 -10.50 -28.87
C VAL A 16 -35.94 -10.93 -28.55
N ILE A 17 -35.11 -11.22 -29.56
CA ILE A 17 -33.70 -11.55 -29.37
C ILE A 17 -32.96 -10.37 -28.72
N ALA A 18 -33.19 -9.14 -29.16
CA ALA A 18 -32.57 -7.95 -28.58
C ALA A 18 -33.05 -7.68 -27.14
N ALA A 19 -34.35 -7.83 -26.88
CA ALA A 19 -34.95 -7.62 -25.57
C ALA A 19 -34.45 -8.60 -24.51
N VAL A 20 -34.09 -9.83 -24.91
CA VAL A 20 -33.50 -10.83 -24.00
C VAL A 20 -31.98 -10.76 -23.99
N GLY A 21 -31.35 -10.59 -25.16
CA GLY A 21 -29.90 -10.57 -25.32
C GLY A 21 -29.23 -9.37 -24.65
N ALA A 22 -29.82 -8.18 -24.76
CA ALA A 22 -29.21 -6.98 -24.19
C ALA A 22 -29.12 -7.03 -22.65
N PRO A 23 -30.19 -7.36 -21.88
CA PRO A 23 -30.07 -7.56 -20.45
C PRO A 23 -29.10 -8.68 -20.07
N VAL A 24 -29.08 -9.79 -20.80
CA VAL A 24 -28.17 -10.91 -20.53
C VAL A 24 -26.72 -10.50 -20.72
N MET A 25 -26.37 -9.72 -21.75
CA MET A 25 -25.00 -9.23 -21.94
C MET A 25 -24.60 -8.15 -20.92
N ILE A 26 -25.55 -7.34 -20.46
CA ILE A 26 -25.31 -6.30 -19.44
C ILE A 26 -25.11 -6.95 -18.05
N LEU A 27 -25.86 -8.02 -17.76
CA LEU A 27 -25.87 -8.73 -16.48
C LEU A 27 -24.95 -9.96 -16.44
N SER A 28 -24.32 -10.33 -17.56
CA SER A 28 -23.37 -11.46 -17.60
C SER A 28 -22.12 -11.15 -16.78
N ALA A 29 -21.45 -12.22 -16.32
CA ALA A 29 -20.26 -12.15 -15.48
C ALA A 29 -19.05 -11.45 -16.16
N GLU A 30 -19.09 -11.28 -17.49
CA GLU A 30 -18.08 -10.55 -18.28
C GLU A 30 -18.38 -9.03 -18.38
N GLY A 31 -19.57 -8.58 -17.95
CA GLY A 31 -20.01 -7.20 -18.02
C GLY A 31 -19.81 -6.37 -16.74
N LEU A 32 -20.78 -5.51 -16.42
CA LEU A 32 -20.75 -4.51 -15.34
C LEU A 32 -20.35 -5.02 -13.94
N PRO A 33 -20.71 -6.24 -13.50
CA PRO A 33 -20.31 -6.74 -12.18
C PRO A 33 -18.80 -6.92 -12.04
N ARG A 34 -18.11 -7.34 -13.11
CA ARG A 34 -16.67 -7.56 -13.14
C ARG A 34 -15.90 -6.25 -13.09
N LEU A 35 -16.36 -5.23 -13.81
CA LEU A 35 -15.75 -3.90 -13.74
C LEU A 35 -15.86 -3.32 -12.33
N ARG A 36 -17.02 -3.47 -11.68
CA ARG A 36 -17.21 -3.02 -10.28
C ARG A 36 -16.34 -3.78 -9.28
N SER A 37 -16.10 -5.08 -9.48
CA SER A 37 -15.18 -5.83 -8.61
C SER A 37 -13.74 -5.36 -8.79
N LEU A 38 -13.30 -5.13 -10.04
CA LEU A 38 -11.98 -4.61 -10.36
C LEU A 38 -11.76 -3.19 -9.81
N GLU A 39 -12.75 -2.30 -9.92
CA GLU A 39 -12.69 -0.95 -9.32
C GLU A 39 -12.57 -1.01 -7.79
N ARG A 40 -13.29 -1.92 -7.13
CA ARG A 40 -13.19 -2.11 -5.67
C ARG A 40 -11.82 -2.64 -5.26
N GLU A 41 -11.29 -3.61 -6.00
CA GLU A 41 -9.97 -4.18 -5.75
C GLU A 41 -8.88 -3.12 -5.95
N LEU A 42 -8.96 -2.33 -7.03
CA LEU A 42 -8.07 -1.20 -7.28
C LEU A 42 -8.13 -0.16 -6.16
N ALA A 43 -9.34 0.20 -5.70
CA ALA A 43 -9.52 1.14 -4.60
C ALA A 43 -9.00 0.59 -3.26
N GLN A 44 -9.02 -0.73 -3.05
CA GLN A 44 -8.42 -1.36 -1.88
C GLN A 44 -6.89 -1.29 -1.94
N VAL A 45 -6.30 -1.75 -3.05
CA VAL A 45 -4.85 -1.75 -3.26
C VAL A 45 -4.26 -0.34 -3.18
N GLN A 46 -4.96 0.67 -3.68
CA GLN A 46 -4.53 2.06 -3.58
C GLN A 46 -4.53 2.57 -2.13
N ARG A 47 -5.53 2.19 -1.33
CA ARG A 47 -5.57 2.54 0.10
C ARG A 47 -4.42 1.90 0.86
N GLU A 48 -4.20 0.60 0.65
CA GLU A 48 -3.09 -0.13 1.27
C GLU A 48 -1.73 0.46 0.90
N ASN A 49 -1.53 0.83 -0.38
CA ASN A 49 -0.32 1.53 -0.82
C ASN A 49 -0.16 2.90 -0.16
N GLY A 50 -1.24 3.66 -0.01
CA GLY A 50 -1.23 4.96 0.66
C GLY A 50 -0.79 4.85 2.12
N ASP A 51 -1.31 3.87 2.84
CA ASP A 51 -0.96 3.64 4.24
C ASP A 51 0.49 3.14 4.39
N GLN A 52 0.96 2.26 3.51
CA GLN A 52 2.37 1.83 3.50
C GLN A 52 3.33 3.00 3.22
N ARG A 53 2.99 3.90 2.29
CA ARG A 53 3.80 5.09 2.00
C ARG A 53 3.92 6.00 3.22
N ARG A 54 2.83 6.24 3.95
CA ARG A 54 2.84 7.03 5.20
C ARG A 54 3.74 6.38 6.26
N THR A 55 3.67 5.06 6.41
CA THR A 55 4.54 4.31 7.33
C THR A 55 6.00 4.47 6.96
N ILE A 56 6.35 4.34 5.68
CA ILE A 56 7.72 4.56 5.20
C ILE A 56 8.20 5.98 5.51
N GLU A 57 7.36 7.00 5.29
CA GLU A 57 7.70 8.40 5.60
C GLU A 57 7.90 8.63 7.10
N GLN A 58 7.09 8.00 7.96
CA GLN A 58 7.26 8.07 9.41
C GLN A 58 8.57 7.39 9.85
N LEU A 59 8.84 6.19 9.34
CA LEU A 59 10.08 5.46 9.63
C LEU A 59 11.31 6.24 9.16
N ARG A 60 11.26 6.83 7.96
CA ARG A 60 12.36 7.67 7.45
C ARG A 60 12.61 8.90 8.31
N ARG A 61 11.55 9.57 8.79
CA ARG A 61 11.68 10.67 9.76
C ARG A 61 12.29 10.21 11.08
N GLY A 62 11.89 9.04 11.58
CA GLY A 62 12.50 8.43 12.77
C GLY A 62 13.99 8.15 12.59
N VAL A 63 14.37 7.51 11.48
CA VAL A 63 15.78 7.25 11.13
C VAL A 63 16.56 8.54 10.99
N GLN A 64 16.00 9.57 10.35
CA GLN A 64 16.66 10.86 10.22
C GLN A 64 16.87 11.53 11.58
N SER A 65 15.87 11.52 12.46
CA SER A 65 16.00 12.04 13.84
C SER A 65 17.03 11.29 14.68
N LEU A 66 17.17 9.97 14.49
CA LEU A 66 18.18 9.14 15.14
C LEU A 66 19.58 9.42 14.57
N LYS A 67 19.68 9.65 13.26
CA LYS A 67 20.93 9.93 12.55
C LYS A 67 21.46 11.34 12.83
N ASP A 68 20.57 12.32 13.03
CA ASP A 68 20.93 13.72 13.26
C ASP A 68 21.38 14.01 14.71
N ASN A 69 21.37 13.01 15.61
CA ASN A 69 21.88 13.13 16.98
C ASN A 69 23.08 12.19 17.25
N PRO A 70 24.21 12.35 16.53
CA PRO A 70 25.43 11.54 16.77
C PRO A 70 25.94 11.65 18.21
N ASP A 71 25.72 12.78 18.89
CA ASP A 71 26.09 12.98 20.30
C ASP A 71 25.33 12.03 21.26
N SER A 72 24.11 11.64 20.90
CA SER A 72 23.33 10.69 21.71
C SER A 72 23.82 9.26 21.52
N VAL A 73 24.22 8.90 20.31
CA VAL A 73 24.85 7.61 20.01
C VAL A 73 26.21 7.50 20.70
N GLU A 74 27.00 8.57 20.68
CA GLU A 74 28.31 8.62 21.34
C GLU A 74 28.19 8.51 22.86
N ARG A 75 27.19 9.17 23.47
CA ARG A 75 26.93 9.05 24.92
C ARG A 75 26.61 7.61 25.33
N ILE A 76 25.73 6.92 24.60
CA ILE A 76 25.41 5.50 24.88
C ILE A 76 26.66 4.61 24.72
N ALA A 77 27.46 4.84 23.68
CA ALA A 77 28.70 4.09 23.46
C ALA A 77 29.75 4.32 24.59
N ARG A 78 29.76 5.49 25.22
CA ARG A 78 30.63 5.80 26.36
C ARG A 78 30.10 5.19 27.66
N ASP A 79 28.80 5.33 27.92
CA ASP A 79 28.19 4.94 29.20
C ASP A 79 28.04 3.43 29.34
N GLU A 80 27.66 2.72 28.28
CA GLU A 80 27.38 1.27 28.35
C GLU A 80 28.57 0.41 27.93
N LEU A 81 29.35 0.86 26.94
CA LEU A 81 30.44 0.07 26.36
C LEU A 81 31.83 0.56 26.79
N GLY A 82 31.93 1.70 27.50
CA GLY A 82 33.21 2.27 27.93
C GLY A 82 34.12 2.65 26.75
N LEU A 83 33.56 2.84 25.55
CA LEU A 83 34.33 3.11 24.35
C LEU A 83 34.85 4.55 24.38
N VAL A 84 36.14 4.71 24.12
CA VAL A 84 36.83 6.01 24.01
C VAL A 84 37.36 6.21 22.59
N ARG A 85 37.46 7.46 22.13
CA ARG A 85 38.00 7.72 20.78
C ARG A 85 39.49 7.38 20.75
N ARG A 86 40.00 7.03 19.56
CA ARG A 86 41.42 6.68 19.33
C ARG A 86 42.41 7.77 19.78
N ASN A 87 41.97 9.01 19.91
CA ASN A 87 42.77 10.18 20.25
C ASN A 87 42.43 10.77 21.64
N GLU A 88 41.81 10.00 22.53
CA GLU A 88 41.38 10.44 23.86
C GLU A 88 42.29 9.88 24.97
N VAL A 89 42.59 10.69 26.00
CA VAL A 89 43.50 10.33 27.11
C VAL A 89 42.66 9.95 28.34
N VAL A 90 42.80 8.71 28.83
CA VAL A 90 42.09 8.21 30.01
C VAL A 90 42.97 8.32 31.25
N PHE A 91 42.47 8.98 32.30
CA PHE A 91 43.14 9.05 33.61
C PHE A 91 42.59 7.96 34.54
N GLN A 92 43.44 7.02 34.95
CA GLN A 92 43.11 6.05 35.99
C GLN A 92 43.68 6.53 37.32
N PHE A 93 42.82 6.76 38.31
CA PHE A 93 43.25 7.09 39.66
C PHE A 93 43.40 5.79 40.46
N PRO A 94 44.53 5.58 41.17
CA PRO A 94 44.64 4.46 42.08
C PRO A 94 43.59 4.60 43.19
N PRO A 95 43.04 3.49 43.73
CA PRO A 95 42.12 3.57 44.85
C PRO A 95 42.83 4.30 45.98
N SER A 96 42.27 5.44 46.37
CA SER A 96 42.69 6.16 47.56
C SER A 96 42.50 5.19 48.72
N ARG A 97 43.60 4.58 49.17
CA ARG A 97 43.65 3.88 50.44
C ARG A 97 43.46 4.96 51.50
N GLY A 98 42.19 5.24 51.81
CA GLY A 98 41.80 6.15 52.87
C GLY A 98 42.41 5.68 54.20
N PRO A 99 42.80 6.62 55.06
CA PRO A 99 43.38 6.31 56.37
C PRO A 99 42.42 5.54 57.27
#